data_AF-A0A1U9KPZ1-F1
#
_entry.id   AF-A0A1U9KPZ1-F1
#
_cell.length_a   1.000
_cell.length_b   1.000
_cell.length_c   1.000
_cell.angle_alpha   90.00
_cell.angle_beta   90.00
_cell.angle_gamma   90.00
#
_symmetry.space_group_name_H-M   'P 1'
#
loop_
_entity.id
_entity.type
_entity.pdbx_description
1 polymer ?
#
loop_
_entity_poly.entity_id
_entity_poly.type
_entity_poly.pdbx_seq_one_letter_code
_entity_poly.pdbx_strand_id
1 'polypeptide(L)'
;MFGIEFSFVAVFGCAGPGGWGPVWTPSCGFGGWGPGNWLPSGWGWDDGGFGWSGGGWNQCGGWRPGHDHHHHHHKPCFLTGTMIRMADGSERAVQNIEAGDRVQVLENGALSVLDVTWSGYADTVVQPNLPDDQAAYPVRIARHAFGKNQPARDLLVTSEHCVFVDDAFVPVRMLVNGATIAYDRSITHYTYHHVETSRHAVLFSENLTTESYLDTGNRRNFRSGGNVVWLGRARSWDEAAAPLVVAAERVQPVHAALAARAEALGYDMAPAPLTTDDADLYLTTACGHVLRPARQTGRSVMFMLPAGVEAVRISSRVGRPSDVIGPFVDDRRELGVLVGAVTLWDSGQTRAIDAHLTSEALSGWSVRENAPMRWTTGDAELHLGARAVDAVGALQIEILAAGPYRVEGATPAVRALA
;
A
#
# COMPACT_ATOMS: atom_id res chain seq x y z
N MET A 1 -17.69 22.39 -9.55
CA MET A 1 -16.63 22.23 -10.56
C MET A 1 -15.40 22.94 -10.04
N PHE A 2 -14.54 22.24 -9.31
CA PHE A 2 -13.30 22.79 -8.75
C PHE A 2 -12.15 21.95 -9.31
N GLY A 3 -11.79 22.25 -10.54
CA GLY A 3 -10.50 21.82 -11.08
C GLY A 3 -9.41 22.67 -10.43
N ILE A 4 -8.29 22.05 -10.11
CA ILE A 4 -7.06 22.76 -9.74
C ILE A 4 -6.65 23.56 -10.98
N GLU A 5 -6.92 24.88 -11.00
CA GLU A 5 -6.43 25.76 -12.07
C GLU A 5 -4.93 25.99 -11.89
N PHE A 6 -4.13 25.31 -12.71
CA PHE A 6 -2.73 25.67 -12.94
C PHE A 6 -2.68 26.80 -13.97
N SER A 7 -2.57 28.04 -13.50
CA SER A 7 -2.19 29.17 -14.36
C SER A 7 -0.70 29.09 -14.68
N PHE A 8 -0.37 28.61 -15.89
CA PHE A 8 0.97 28.76 -16.45
C PHE A 8 1.24 30.23 -16.77
N VAL A 9 2.09 30.88 -15.97
CA VAL A 9 2.70 32.16 -16.35
C VAL A 9 3.87 31.85 -17.27
N ALA A 10 3.64 31.94 -18.58
CA ALA A 10 4.70 31.91 -19.57
C ALA A 10 5.52 33.20 -19.48
N VAL A 11 6.75 33.10 -18.99
CA VAL A 11 7.75 34.18 -19.08
C VAL A 11 8.20 34.26 -20.54
N PHE A 12 7.69 35.27 -21.27
CA PHE A 12 8.21 35.61 -22.60
C PHE A 12 9.56 36.33 -22.45
N GLY A 13 10.65 35.60 -22.71
CA GLY A 13 11.97 36.17 -22.97
C GLY A 13 12.06 36.68 -24.41
N CYS A 14 12.49 37.93 -24.57
CA CYS A 14 12.71 38.56 -25.87
C CYS A 14 13.86 37.90 -26.64
N ALA A 15 13.63 37.52 -27.91
CA ALA A 15 14.63 37.54 -28.97
C ALA A 15 13.92 37.51 -30.34
N GLY A 16 14.21 38.48 -31.21
CA GLY A 16 13.97 38.38 -32.66
C GLY A 16 15.31 38.48 -33.40
N PRO A 17 15.32 38.63 -34.74
CA PRO A 17 14.39 38.09 -35.73
C PRO A 17 15.11 37.38 -36.91
N GLY A 18 14.34 36.66 -37.75
CA GLY A 18 14.73 36.19 -39.10
C GLY A 18 14.75 34.66 -39.22
N GLY A 19 14.22 34.01 -40.25
CA GLY A 19 13.53 34.42 -41.46
C GLY A 19 13.04 33.16 -42.21
N TRP A 20 11.88 33.29 -42.85
CA TRP A 20 11.33 32.62 -44.04
C TRP A 20 11.87 31.24 -44.52
N GLY A 21 10.95 30.27 -44.71
CA GLY A 21 11.04 29.28 -45.79
C GLY A 21 10.33 27.92 -45.52
N PRO A 22 9.53 27.34 -46.45
CA PRO A 22 8.54 26.32 -46.11
C PRO A 22 8.68 24.94 -46.82
N VAL A 23 7.78 24.02 -46.42
CA VAL A 23 7.21 22.85 -47.16
C VAL A 23 8.01 21.53 -47.26
N TRP A 24 7.34 20.43 -46.87
CA TRP A 24 7.06 19.17 -47.62
C TRP A 24 7.13 17.91 -46.73
N THR A 25 5.96 17.26 -46.56
CA THR A 25 5.86 15.80 -46.36
C THR A 25 5.87 15.12 -47.72
N PRO A 26 6.35 13.87 -47.83
CA PRO A 26 5.37 12.86 -48.25
C PRO A 26 5.57 11.47 -47.62
N SER A 27 4.42 10.81 -47.45
CA SER A 27 4.21 9.38 -47.32
C SER A 27 4.51 8.60 -48.61
N CYS A 28 4.97 7.36 -48.50
CA CYS A 28 4.85 6.19 -49.42
C CYS A 28 5.37 4.97 -48.61
N GLY A 29 4.92 3.72 -48.66
CA GLY A 29 4.07 2.97 -49.58
C GLY A 29 4.45 1.47 -49.47
N PHE A 30 3.45 0.60 -49.64
CA PHE A 30 3.40 -0.87 -49.44
C PHE A 30 4.26 -1.77 -50.37
N GLY A 31 4.41 -3.04 -49.94
CA GLY A 31 4.57 -4.26 -50.78
C GLY A 31 5.48 -5.32 -50.10
N GLY A 32 5.25 -6.64 -50.01
CA GLY A 32 4.22 -7.57 -50.49
C GLY A 32 4.85 -8.99 -50.68
N TRP A 33 4.28 -10.04 -50.04
CA TRP A 33 4.19 -11.49 -50.39
C TRP A 33 5.45 -12.27 -50.89
N GLY A 34 5.99 -13.32 -50.24
CA GLY A 34 5.50 -14.71 -49.96
C GLY A 34 6.41 -15.74 -50.70
N PRO A 35 6.31 -17.10 -50.60
CA PRO A 35 5.74 -18.04 -49.60
C PRO A 35 6.67 -19.26 -49.24
N GLY A 36 6.23 -20.18 -48.34
CA GLY A 36 6.75 -21.57 -48.31
C GLY A 36 6.72 -22.40 -47.00
N ASN A 37 5.52 -22.73 -46.50
CA ASN A 37 5.05 -23.97 -45.83
C ASN A 37 6.05 -24.98 -45.17
N TRP A 38 5.73 -25.45 -43.94
CA TRP A 38 5.27 -26.82 -43.62
C TRP A 38 4.93 -26.97 -42.11
N LEU A 39 3.65 -27.28 -41.85
CA LEU A 39 3.02 -27.78 -40.61
C LEU A 39 3.03 -29.35 -40.63
N PRO A 40 2.79 -30.11 -39.54
CA PRO A 40 1.42 -30.32 -38.97
C PRO A 40 1.33 -30.54 -37.43
N SER A 41 0.41 -29.85 -36.74
CA SER A 41 -0.88 -30.33 -36.14
C SER A 41 -0.77 -31.27 -34.92
N GLY A 42 -1.55 -31.14 -33.83
CA GLY A 42 -2.66 -30.23 -33.55
C GLY A 42 -3.36 -30.51 -32.21
N TRP A 43 -4.49 -29.79 -32.03
CA TRP A 43 -5.73 -30.04 -31.24
C TRP A 43 -5.60 -30.47 -29.75
N GLY A 44 -6.35 -29.91 -28.79
CA GLY A 44 -7.61 -29.19 -28.87
C GLY A 44 -8.00 -28.57 -27.52
N TRP A 45 -9.11 -27.84 -27.57
CA TRP A 45 -9.74 -27.12 -26.48
C TRP A 45 -10.71 -28.06 -25.74
N ASP A 46 -10.68 -28.04 -24.41
CA ASP A 46 -11.78 -28.54 -23.58
C ASP A 46 -12.08 -27.54 -22.45
N ASP A 47 -13.32 -27.06 -22.46
CA ASP A 47 -13.98 -26.31 -21.42
C ASP A 47 -14.49 -27.26 -20.32
N GLY A 48 -14.25 -26.91 -19.06
CA GLY A 48 -14.88 -27.55 -17.89
C GLY A 48 -14.28 -26.93 -16.62
N GLY A 49 -15.00 -26.20 -15.80
CA GLY A 49 -16.32 -26.49 -15.28
C GLY A 49 -16.18 -26.63 -13.77
N PHE A 50 -16.51 -25.55 -13.06
CA PHE A 50 -16.51 -25.43 -11.60
C PHE A 50 -17.23 -26.61 -10.93
N GLY A 51 -16.59 -27.20 -9.91
CA GLY A 51 -17.17 -28.26 -9.08
C GLY A 51 -16.64 -28.19 -7.66
N TRP A 52 -17.38 -27.49 -6.80
CA TRP A 52 -17.21 -27.50 -5.35
C TRP A 52 -17.65 -28.85 -4.79
N SER A 53 -16.83 -29.51 -3.97
CA SER A 53 -17.31 -30.53 -3.04
C SER A 53 -16.44 -30.55 -1.78
N GLY A 54 -17.12 -30.38 -0.64
CA GLY A 54 -16.52 -30.31 0.68
C GLY A 54 -16.53 -31.64 1.44
N GLY A 55 -15.95 -31.58 2.64
CA GLY A 55 -15.80 -32.66 3.62
C GLY A 55 -14.32 -32.97 3.80
N GLY A 56 -13.67 -32.87 4.96
CA GLY A 56 -14.13 -32.87 6.34
C GLY A 56 -13.28 -33.88 7.11
N TRP A 57 -12.84 -33.49 8.32
CA TRP A 57 -12.35 -34.32 9.45
C TRP A 57 -10.83 -34.42 9.73
N ASN A 58 -10.47 -33.81 10.87
CA ASN A 58 -9.72 -34.33 12.03
C ASN A 58 -8.21 -34.58 11.89
N GLN A 59 -7.37 -33.66 12.37
CA GLN A 59 -6.82 -33.57 13.74
C GLN A 59 -5.93 -34.76 14.17
N CYS A 60 -4.62 -34.50 14.32
CA CYS A 60 -3.74 -34.92 15.43
C CYS A 60 -2.41 -34.13 15.37
N GLY A 61 -2.19 -33.23 16.36
CA GLY A 61 -0.92 -32.68 16.93
C GLY A 61 0.22 -32.23 16.00
N GLY A 62 0.76 -31.00 16.05
CA GLY A 62 0.70 -29.96 17.08
C GLY A 62 2.09 -29.30 17.23
N TRP A 63 2.56 -28.56 16.23
CA TRP A 63 3.49 -27.44 16.44
C TRP A 63 2.66 -26.17 16.47
N ARG A 64 2.72 -25.43 17.57
CA ARG A 64 1.94 -24.19 17.76
C ARG A 64 2.50 -23.10 16.84
N PRO A 65 1.74 -22.56 15.88
CA PRO A 65 2.07 -21.28 15.28
C PRO A 65 1.74 -20.19 16.30
N GLY A 66 2.64 -19.22 16.42
CA GLY A 66 2.41 -18.01 17.21
C GLY A 66 1.08 -17.37 16.84
N HIS A 67 0.30 -17.13 17.86
CA HIS A 67 -0.98 -16.44 17.80
C HIS A 67 -0.79 -14.97 17.43
N ASP A 68 -1.76 -14.50 16.67
CA ASP A 68 -2.27 -13.12 16.64
C ASP A 68 -1.49 -12.08 15.82
N HIS A 69 -1.74 -12.10 14.49
CA HIS A 69 -1.80 -10.84 13.75
C HIS A 69 -3.08 -10.11 14.18
N HIS A 70 -2.99 -9.30 15.23
CA HIS A 70 -3.95 -8.22 15.42
C HIS A 70 -3.80 -7.25 14.25
N HIS A 71 -4.63 -7.42 13.22
CA HIS A 71 -4.88 -6.36 12.26
C HIS A 71 -5.55 -5.21 13.02
N HIS A 72 -4.74 -4.35 13.65
CA HIS A 72 -5.17 -3.03 14.05
C HIS A 72 -5.42 -2.23 12.77
N HIS A 73 -6.57 -2.49 12.15
CA HIS A 73 -7.12 -1.61 11.12
C HIS A 73 -7.35 -0.27 11.80
N HIS A 74 -6.39 0.64 11.69
CA HIS A 74 -6.53 2.01 12.15
C HIS A 74 -7.63 2.66 11.31
N LYS A 75 -8.79 2.86 11.92
CA LYS A 75 -10.02 3.27 11.23
C LYS A 75 -9.93 4.75 10.83
N PRO A 76 -10.71 5.24 9.86
CA PRO A 76 -10.68 6.64 9.43
C PRO A 76 -11.34 7.57 10.44
N CYS A 77 -10.57 8.45 11.11
CA CYS A 77 -11.06 9.25 12.23
C CYS A 77 -10.48 10.66 12.28
N PHE A 78 -11.24 11.57 12.89
CA PHE A 78 -10.78 12.92 13.25
C PHE A 78 -10.23 12.93 14.67
N LEU A 79 -9.18 13.70 14.95
CA LEU A 79 -8.75 13.93 16.33
C LEU A 79 -9.63 14.99 17.01
N THR A 80 -9.72 14.92 18.34
CA THR A 80 -10.42 15.91 19.17
C THR A 80 -10.01 17.34 18.83
N GLY A 81 -10.98 18.24 18.71
CA GLY A 81 -10.76 19.64 18.36
C GLY A 81 -10.90 19.95 16.88
N THR A 82 -10.98 18.94 16.00
CA THR A 82 -11.26 19.14 14.57
C THR A 82 -12.59 19.84 14.36
N MET A 83 -12.60 20.95 13.64
CA MET A 83 -13.80 21.74 13.33
C MET A 83 -14.47 21.25 12.05
N ILE A 84 -15.75 20.88 12.15
CA ILE A 84 -16.58 20.46 11.03
C ILE A 84 -17.55 21.58 10.65
N ARG A 85 -17.75 21.81 9.36
CA ARG A 85 -18.70 22.81 8.88
C ARG A 85 -20.14 22.33 9.05
N MET A 86 -20.95 23.15 9.72
CA MET A 86 -22.36 22.91 9.97
C MET A 86 -23.23 23.45 8.82
N ALA A 87 -24.49 23.04 8.78
CA ALA A 87 -25.44 23.40 7.72
C ALA A 87 -25.69 24.91 7.58
N ASP A 88 -25.57 25.68 8.66
CA ASP A 88 -25.71 27.14 8.68
C ASP A 88 -24.42 27.89 8.32
N GLY A 89 -23.35 27.16 7.97
CA GLY A 89 -22.03 27.71 7.66
C GLY A 89 -21.15 27.99 8.88
N SER A 90 -21.66 27.78 10.11
CA SER A 90 -20.83 27.79 11.31
C SER A 90 -19.90 26.57 11.35
N GLU A 91 -18.98 26.54 12.31
CA GLU A 91 -18.13 25.39 12.56
C GLU A 91 -18.36 24.87 13.97
N ARG A 92 -18.39 23.53 14.13
CA ARG A 92 -18.49 22.87 15.43
C ARG A 92 -17.37 21.85 15.58
N ALA A 93 -16.77 21.80 16.77
CA ALA A 93 -15.77 20.78 17.09
C ALA A 93 -16.39 19.37 17.02
N VAL A 94 -15.66 18.42 16.45
CA VAL A 94 -16.14 17.07 16.13
C VAL A 94 -16.68 16.33 17.36
N GLN A 95 -16.07 16.53 18.53
CA GLN A 95 -16.50 15.91 19.79
C GLN A 95 -17.86 16.43 20.32
N ASN A 96 -18.37 17.52 19.76
CA ASN A 96 -19.65 18.14 20.13
C ASN A 96 -20.74 17.90 19.08
N ILE A 97 -20.47 17.05 18.08
CA ILE A 97 -21.46 16.68 17.06
C ILE A 97 -22.22 15.46 17.55
N GLU A 98 -23.54 15.54 17.49
CA GLU A 98 -24.46 14.49 17.95
C GLU A 98 -25.42 14.09 16.84
N ALA A 99 -26.05 12.92 16.99
CA ALA A 99 -27.10 12.48 16.08
C ALA A 99 -28.25 13.50 16.07
N GLY A 100 -28.72 13.86 14.87
CA GLY A 100 -29.72 14.91 14.65
C GLY A 100 -29.12 16.28 14.31
N ASP A 101 -27.82 16.48 14.50
CA ASP A 101 -27.14 17.65 13.95
C ASP A 101 -27.16 17.63 12.41
N ARG A 102 -27.02 18.82 11.81
CA ARG A 102 -26.95 18.97 10.35
C ARG A 102 -25.63 19.56 9.92
N VAL A 103 -24.92 18.85 9.05
CA VAL A 103 -23.60 19.23 8.53
C VAL A 103 -23.69 19.63 7.06
N GLN A 104 -22.85 20.57 6.64
CA GLN A 104 -22.72 20.90 5.23
C GLN A 104 -21.81 19.88 4.56
N VAL A 105 -22.24 19.39 3.41
CA VAL A 105 -21.51 18.37 2.63
C VAL A 105 -21.31 18.84 1.19
N LEU A 106 -20.33 18.26 0.51
CA LEU A 106 -20.14 18.41 -0.93
C LEU A 106 -20.70 17.19 -1.65
N GLU A 107 -21.66 17.42 -2.56
CA GLU A 107 -22.27 16.37 -3.38
C GLU A 107 -22.33 16.82 -4.83
N ASN A 108 -21.77 16.01 -5.73
CA ASN A 108 -21.72 16.30 -7.17
C ASN A 108 -21.17 17.72 -7.48
N GLY A 109 -20.19 18.17 -6.68
CA GLY A 109 -19.58 19.48 -6.81
C GLY A 109 -20.43 20.66 -6.32
N ALA A 110 -21.57 20.42 -5.65
CA ALA A 110 -22.45 21.42 -5.06
C ALA A 110 -22.58 21.24 -3.54
N LEU A 111 -22.86 22.34 -2.83
CA LEU A 111 -23.10 22.30 -1.39
C LEU A 111 -24.50 21.74 -1.11
N SER A 112 -24.56 20.78 -0.20
CA SER A 112 -25.79 20.13 0.27
C SER A 112 -25.74 20.01 1.81
N VAL A 113 -26.80 19.50 2.42
CA VAL A 113 -26.91 19.32 3.87
C VAL A 113 -27.38 17.91 4.17
N LEU A 114 -26.73 17.23 5.11
CA LEU A 114 -27.15 15.93 5.61
C LEU A 114 -27.28 15.94 7.13
N ASP A 115 -28.21 15.12 7.61
CA ASP A 115 -28.33 14.82 9.03
C ASP A 115 -27.23 13.85 9.45
N VAL A 116 -26.61 14.16 10.59
CA VAL A 116 -25.75 13.24 11.33
C VAL A 116 -26.64 12.17 11.94
N THR A 117 -26.43 10.92 11.56
CA THR A 117 -27.18 9.78 12.10
C THR A 117 -26.46 9.14 13.28
N TRP A 118 -25.15 9.38 13.39
CA TRP A 118 -24.35 8.86 14.48
C TRP A 118 -23.03 9.63 14.64
N SER A 119 -22.60 9.72 15.89
CA SER A 119 -21.23 10.09 16.25
C SER A 119 -20.72 9.15 17.33
N GLY A 120 -19.42 8.91 17.31
CA GLY A 120 -18.76 8.04 18.28
C GLY A 120 -17.29 8.35 18.42
N TYR A 121 -16.70 7.87 19.51
CA TYR A 121 -15.31 8.13 19.83
C TYR A 121 -14.62 6.91 20.45
N ALA A 122 -13.29 6.91 20.37
CA ALA A 122 -12.43 5.98 21.06
C ALA A 122 -11.07 6.62 21.35
N ASP A 123 -10.34 6.01 22.28
CA ASP A 123 -8.99 6.40 22.63
C ASP A 123 -7.99 5.43 22.00
N THR A 124 -6.80 5.93 21.64
CA THR A 124 -5.71 5.09 21.15
C THR A 124 -4.37 5.49 21.77
N VAL A 125 -3.45 4.53 21.81
CA VAL A 125 -2.07 4.71 22.27
C VAL A 125 -1.16 4.25 21.15
N VAL A 126 -0.14 5.06 20.86
CA VAL A 126 0.85 4.78 19.83
C VAL A 126 1.69 3.56 20.21
N GLN A 127 2.05 2.76 19.19
CA GLN A 127 2.94 1.62 19.29
C GLN A 127 4.27 1.94 18.58
N PRO A 128 5.26 2.55 19.27
CA PRO A 128 6.44 3.13 18.62
C PRO A 128 7.39 2.09 18.00
N ASN A 129 7.19 0.80 18.27
CA ASN A 129 7.98 -0.30 17.69
C ASN A 129 7.48 -0.73 16.30
N LEU A 130 6.34 -0.22 15.85
CA LEU A 130 5.79 -0.49 14.52
C LEU A 130 6.20 0.61 13.54
N PRO A 131 6.14 0.34 12.22
CA PRO A 131 6.23 1.39 11.22
C PRO A 131 5.18 2.49 11.44
N ASP A 132 5.46 3.75 11.11
CA ASP A 132 4.61 4.89 11.49
C ASP A 132 3.14 4.73 11.05
N ASP A 133 2.92 4.16 9.87
CA ASP A 133 1.60 3.92 9.29
C ASP A 133 0.80 2.82 10.02
N GLN A 134 1.48 2.02 10.84
CA GLN A 134 0.92 0.95 11.69
C GLN A 134 1.01 1.27 13.19
N ALA A 135 1.84 2.24 13.58
CA ALA A 135 2.11 2.64 14.95
C ALA A 135 0.99 3.48 15.59
N ALA A 136 -0.09 3.75 14.87
CA ALA A 136 -1.18 4.62 15.30
C ALA A 136 -0.77 6.08 15.53
N TYR A 137 0.32 6.57 14.93
CA TYR A 137 0.59 8.01 14.93
C TYR A 137 -0.50 8.74 14.11
N PRO A 138 -1.02 9.87 14.58
CA PRO A 138 -1.91 10.68 13.76
C PRO A 138 -1.11 11.33 12.63
N VAL A 139 -1.75 11.52 11.49
CA VAL A 139 -1.22 12.32 10.39
C VAL A 139 -1.70 13.76 10.56
N ARG A 140 -0.73 14.68 10.64
CA ARG A 140 -0.97 16.12 10.59
C ARG A 140 -0.94 16.59 9.15
N ILE A 141 -2.02 17.22 8.73
CA ILE A 141 -2.11 18.01 7.50
C ILE A 141 -1.99 19.47 7.93
N ALA A 142 -0.85 20.09 7.64
CA ALA A 142 -0.59 21.49 7.97
C ALA A 142 -1.58 22.41 7.27
N ARG A 143 -1.90 23.55 7.90
CA ARG A 143 -2.68 24.60 7.25
C ARG A 143 -2.10 24.91 5.86
N HIS A 144 -2.99 25.11 4.91
CA HIS A 144 -2.68 25.44 3.52
C HIS A 144 -2.00 24.34 2.67
N ALA A 145 -1.87 23.12 3.19
CA ALA A 145 -1.21 22.00 2.50
C ALA A 145 -1.81 21.66 1.12
N PHE A 146 -3.14 21.73 0.97
CA PHE A 146 -3.86 21.42 -0.28
C PHE A 146 -4.21 22.67 -1.10
N GLY A 147 -4.08 23.85 -0.52
CA GLY A 147 -4.50 25.10 -1.15
C GLY A 147 -4.57 26.23 -0.13
N LYS A 148 -4.75 27.48 -0.56
CA LYS A 148 -4.98 28.56 0.41
C LYS A 148 -6.20 28.22 1.27
N ASN A 149 -6.03 28.29 2.60
CA ASN A 149 -7.04 27.88 3.59
C ASN A 149 -7.55 26.43 3.46
N GLN A 150 -6.78 25.52 2.87
CA GLN A 150 -7.12 24.11 2.75
C GLN A 150 -5.97 23.24 3.28
N PRO A 151 -6.06 22.74 4.53
CA PRO A 151 -7.01 23.17 5.56
C PRO A 151 -6.74 24.61 6.05
N ALA A 152 -7.71 25.22 6.73
CA ALA A 152 -7.66 26.56 7.32
C ALA A 152 -6.83 26.59 8.63
N ARG A 153 -6.79 25.46 9.34
CA ARG A 153 -5.94 25.19 10.50
C ARG A 153 -5.25 23.84 10.27
N ASP A 154 -4.32 23.47 11.13
CA ASP A 154 -3.77 22.11 11.06
C ASP A 154 -4.88 21.09 11.35
N LEU A 155 -5.02 20.11 10.46
CA LEU A 155 -5.98 19.02 10.61
C LEU A 155 -5.23 17.76 11.05
N LEU A 156 -5.69 17.14 12.13
CA LEU A 156 -5.15 15.88 12.65
C LEU A 156 -6.15 14.75 12.41
N VAL A 157 -5.71 13.72 11.70
CA VAL A 157 -6.52 12.56 11.33
C VAL A 157 -5.72 11.26 11.48
N THR A 158 -6.39 10.12 11.50
CA THR A 158 -5.71 8.82 11.44
C THR A 158 -5.21 8.49 10.03
N SER A 159 -4.24 7.56 9.91
CA SER A 159 -3.56 7.21 8.66
C SER A 159 -4.47 6.77 7.51
N GLU A 160 -5.58 6.11 7.81
CA GLU A 160 -6.55 5.62 6.81
C GLU A 160 -7.68 6.61 6.55
N HIS A 161 -7.72 7.77 7.22
CA HIS A 161 -8.73 8.78 6.92
C HIS A 161 -8.51 9.38 5.54
N CYS A 162 -9.57 9.43 4.73
CA CYS A 162 -9.48 9.88 3.35
C CYS A 162 -9.73 11.38 3.20
N VAL A 163 -8.88 12.01 2.41
CA VAL A 163 -9.11 13.33 1.83
C VAL A 163 -9.80 13.14 0.48
N PHE A 164 -10.77 14.00 0.18
CA PHE A 164 -11.43 14.04 -1.11
C PHE A 164 -10.67 14.96 -2.07
N VAL A 165 -10.09 14.40 -3.11
CA VAL A 165 -9.26 15.08 -4.12
C VAL A 165 -9.49 14.43 -5.49
N ASP A 166 -9.59 15.24 -6.54
CA ASP A 166 -9.83 14.78 -7.93
C ASP A 166 -10.98 13.75 -8.03
N ASP A 167 -12.12 14.11 -7.42
CA ASP A 167 -13.35 13.32 -7.36
C ASP A 167 -13.18 11.91 -6.76
N ALA A 168 -12.19 11.73 -5.88
CA ALA A 168 -11.87 10.47 -5.24
C ALA A 168 -11.49 10.62 -3.77
N PHE A 169 -11.71 9.56 -2.99
CA PHE A 169 -11.16 9.42 -1.65
C PHE A 169 -9.77 8.80 -1.71
N VAL A 170 -8.78 9.51 -1.16
CA VAL A 170 -7.40 9.04 -1.05
C VAL A 170 -7.00 9.01 0.43
N PRO A 171 -6.58 7.87 0.99
CA PRO A 171 -6.16 7.81 2.38
C PRO A 171 -4.94 8.70 2.61
N VAL A 172 -4.96 9.47 3.69
CA VAL A 172 -3.94 10.49 3.97
C VAL A 172 -2.53 9.91 4.10
N ARG A 173 -2.35 8.65 4.56
CA ARG A 173 -1.03 8.00 4.61
C ARG A 173 -0.33 7.98 3.26
N MET A 174 -1.09 7.92 2.16
CA MET A 174 -0.53 7.88 0.82
C MET A 174 -0.13 9.25 0.28
N LEU A 175 -0.56 10.30 0.98
CA LEU A 175 -0.27 11.70 0.68
C LEU A 175 0.83 12.26 1.59
N VAL A 176 1.37 11.47 2.51
CA VAL A 176 2.45 11.88 3.41
C VAL A 176 3.66 12.28 2.56
N ASN A 177 4.07 13.55 2.69
CA ASN A 177 5.21 14.11 1.98
C ASN A 177 6.39 14.42 2.94
N GLY A 178 6.21 14.14 4.24
CA GLY A 178 7.23 14.36 5.27
C GLY A 178 7.39 15.82 5.70
N ALA A 179 6.61 16.73 5.11
CA ALA A 179 6.65 18.17 5.37
C ALA A 179 5.26 18.67 5.80
N THR A 180 4.45 19.16 4.85
CA THR A 180 3.10 19.67 5.14
C THR A 180 2.09 18.57 5.47
N ILE A 181 2.39 17.32 5.13
CA ILE A 181 1.60 16.14 5.51
C ILE A 181 2.56 15.11 6.10
N ALA A 182 2.48 14.90 7.42
CA ALA A 182 3.44 14.07 8.14
C ALA A 182 2.82 13.40 9.38
N TYR A 183 3.35 12.24 9.77
CA TYR A 183 3.04 11.63 11.05
C TYR A 183 3.52 12.51 12.20
N ASP A 184 2.63 12.86 13.11
CA ASP A 184 2.96 13.65 14.29
C ASP A 184 3.40 12.76 15.44
N ARG A 185 4.72 12.54 15.51
CA ARG A 185 5.35 11.71 16.54
C ARG A 185 5.38 12.33 17.94
N SER A 186 4.97 13.60 18.08
CA SER A 186 4.84 14.24 19.39
C SER A 186 3.58 13.80 20.14
N ILE A 187 2.59 13.25 19.42
CA ILE A 187 1.32 12.78 19.98
C ILE A 187 1.42 11.26 20.18
N THR A 188 1.44 10.82 21.43
CA THR A 188 1.57 9.39 21.80
C THR A 188 0.27 8.76 22.31
N HIS A 189 -0.73 9.59 22.62
CA HIS A 189 -2.07 9.18 23.04
C HIS A 189 -3.07 10.25 22.61
N TYR A 190 -4.22 9.84 22.07
CA TYR A 190 -5.27 10.76 21.66
C TYR A 190 -6.64 10.10 21.62
N THR A 191 -7.67 10.94 21.76
CA THR A 191 -9.07 10.58 21.50
C THR A 191 -9.45 10.99 20.08
N TYR A 192 -10.07 10.08 19.35
CA TYR A 192 -10.52 10.28 17.99
C TYR A 192 -12.02 10.02 17.85
N HIS A 193 -12.62 10.67 16.85
CA HIS A 193 -14.05 10.78 16.66
C HIS A 193 -14.46 10.41 15.23
N HIS A 194 -15.68 9.90 15.12
CA HIS A 194 -16.36 9.59 13.88
C HIS A 194 -17.67 10.34 13.79
N VAL A 195 -18.01 10.78 12.58
CA VAL A 195 -19.30 11.38 12.24
C VAL A 195 -19.86 10.63 11.04
N GLU A 196 -21.00 9.98 11.24
CA GLU A 196 -21.74 9.28 10.18
C GLU A 196 -22.97 10.12 9.83
N THR A 197 -23.16 10.34 8.53
CA THR A 197 -24.34 11.00 7.97
C THR A 197 -25.33 9.97 7.43
N SER A 198 -26.54 10.40 7.09
CA SER A 198 -27.60 9.52 6.53
C SER A 198 -27.12 8.65 5.36
N ARG A 199 -26.20 9.17 4.56
CA ARG A 199 -25.38 8.45 3.57
C ARG A 199 -23.90 8.83 3.71
N HIS A 200 -23.00 8.05 3.13
CA HIS A 200 -21.59 8.44 3.03
C HIS A 200 -21.49 9.75 2.23
N ALA A 201 -20.64 10.67 2.67
CA ALA A 201 -20.57 12.02 2.15
C ALA A 201 -19.16 12.61 2.24
N VAL A 202 -18.93 13.69 1.49
CA VAL A 202 -17.74 14.54 1.61
C VAL A 202 -18.05 15.67 2.59
N LEU A 203 -17.39 15.68 3.74
CA LEU A 203 -17.50 16.71 4.78
C LEU A 203 -16.47 17.83 4.55
N PHE A 204 -16.65 18.96 5.22
CA PHE A 204 -15.62 19.99 5.36
C PHE A 204 -15.05 19.96 6.78
N SER A 205 -13.83 19.44 6.93
CA SER A 205 -13.08 19.39 8.19
C SER A 205 -11.90 20.37 8.13
N GLU A 206 -11.86 21.35 9.02
CA GLU A 206 -10.91 22.46 8.95
C GLU A 206 -10.89 23.13 7.55
N ASN A 207 -12.04 23.23 6.88
CA ASN A 207 -12.17 23.68 5.49
C ASN A 207 -11.43 22.84 4.43
N LEU A 208 -11.02 21.62 4.74
CA LEU A 208 -10.58 20.60 3.78
C LEU A 208 -11.71 19.59 3.53
N THR A 209 -11.85 19.14 2.28
CA THR A 209 -12.84 18.11 1.92
C THR A 209 -12.33 16.73 2.34
N THR A 210 -13.05 16.06 3.24
CA THR A 210 -12.67 14.73 3.78
C THR A 210 -13.88 13.80 3.84
N GLU A 211 -13.64 12.52 4.10
CA GLU A 211 -14.72 11.56 4.21
C GLU A 211 -15.52 11.69 5.52
N SER A 212 -16.83 11.43 5.43
CA SER A 212 -17.64 11.00 6.58
C SER A 212 -17.31 9.56 6.98
N TYR A 213 -17.78 9.10 8.14
CA TYR A 213 -17.63 7.69 8.51
C TYR A 213 -18.46 6.77 7.60
N LEU A 214 -17.79 5.80 6.96
CA LEU A 214 -18.44 4.66 6.31
C LEU A 214 -18.40 3.45 7.24
N ASP A 215 -19.56 3.00 7.72
CA ASP A 215 -19.63 1.82 8.59
C ASP A 215 -19.45 0.52 7.79
N THR A 216 -18.20 0.10 7.61
CA THR A 216 -17.84 -1.19 7.00
C THR A 216 -17.92 -2.35 8.02
N GLY A 217 -18.80 -2.26 9.03
CA GLY A 217 -19.00 -3.28 10.06
C GLY A 217 -18.19 -3.05 11.35
N ASN A 218 -17.73 -1.83 11.55
CA ASN A 218 -16.69 -1.49 12.53
C ASN A 218 -17.19 -0.63 13.69
N ARG A 219 -18.47 -0.24 13.65
CA ARG A 219 -19.13 0.65 14.60
C ARG A 219 -19.16 0.14 16.04
N ARG A 220 -19.11 -1.18 16.24
CA ARG A 220 -19.10 -1.83 17.57
C ARG A 220 -17.87 -1.53 18.42
N ASN A 221 -16.79 -1.02 17.83
CA ASN A 221 -15.55 -0.73 18.54
C ASN A 221 -15.52 0.69 19.13
N PHE A 222 -16.63 1.44 19.05
CA PHE A 222 -16.72 2.85 19.45
C PHE A 222 -17.70 3.07 20.60
N ARG A 223 -17.34 4.00 21.49
CA ARG A 223 -18.28 4.55 22.47
C ARG A 223 -19.18 5.56 21.75
N SER A 224 -20.47 5.55 22.07
CA SER A 224 -21.45 6.50 21.52
C SER A 224 -22.19 7.18 22.67
N GLY A 225 -22.58 8.45 22.48
CA GLY A 225 -23.50 9.11 23.40
C GLY A 225 -24.92 8.56 23.24
N GLY A 226 -25.47 7.94 24.30
CA GLY A 226 -26.85 7.43 24.34
C GLY A 226 -27.02 5.94 24.01
N ASN A 227 -28.19 5.39 24.38
CA ASN A 227 -28.59 3.99 24.12
C ASN A 227 -29.00 3.80 22.64
N VAL A 228 -28.04 3.90 21.71
CA VAL A 228 -28.29 3.61 20.29
C VAL A 228 -28.00 2.13 20.04
N VAL A 229 -29.06 1.32 19.89
CA VAL A 229 -28.94 -0.08 19.45
C VAL A 229 -28.72 -0.09 17.94
N TRP A 230 -27.52 -0.48 17.50
CA TRP A 230 -27.22 -0.62 16.07
C TRP A 230 -27.80 -1.92 15.51
N LEU A 231 -28.70 -1.79 14.53
CA LEU A 231 -29.32 -2.90 13.79
C LEU A 231 -28.96 -2.85 12.27
N GLY A 232 -27.91 -2.10 11.92
CA GLY A 232 -27.49 -1.88 10.53
C GLY A 232 -26.72 -3.04 9.90
N ARG A 233 -26.47 -2.96 8.58
CA ARG A 233 -25.54 -3.84 7.86
C ARG A 233 -24.21 -3.12 7.63
N ALA A 234 -23.11 -3.86 7.57
CA ALA A 234 -21.83 -3.34 7.07
C ALA A 234 -22.01 -2.85 5.62
N ARG A 235 -21.51 -1.65 5.31
CA ARG A 235 -21.52 -1.06 3.97
C ARG A 235 -20.26 -1.41 3.18
N SER A 236 -20.34 -1.39 1.85
CA SER A 236 -19.16 -1.47 0.97
C SER A 236 -18.81 -0.10 0.39
N TRP A 237 -17.61 0.00 -0.20
CA TRP A 237 -17.19 1.20 -0.93
C TRP A 237 -18.04 1.49 -2.18
N ASP A 238 -18.85 0.54 -2.64
CA ASP A 238 -19.83 0.79 -3.72
C ASP A 238 -20.97 1.73 -3.27
N GLU A 239 -21.17 1.85 -1.95
CA GLU A 239 -22.14 2.75 -1.32
C GLU A 239 -21.50 4.09 -0.88
N ALA A 240 -20.24 4.34 -1.25
CA ALA A 240 -19.51 5.56 -0.90
C ALA A 240 -19.87 6.75 -1.81
N ALA A 241 -19.77 7.98 -1.29
CA ALA A 241 -19.96 9.21 -2.07
C ALA A 241 -18.99 9.38 -3.26
N ALA A 242 -17.84 8.71 -3.22
CA ALA A 242 -16.80 8.73 -4.24
C ALA A 242 -15.97 7.44 -4.15
N PRO A 243 -15.28 7.03 -5.23
CA PRO A 243 -14.43 5.85 -5.22
C PRO A 243 -13.22 6.04 -4.30
N LEU A 244 -12.84 4.96 -3.59
CA LEU A 244 -11.55 4.86 -2.93
C LEU A 244 -10.46 4.62 -3.97
N VAL A 245 -9.39 5.41 -3.92
CA VAL A 245 -8.28 5.35 -4.89
C VAL A 245 -6.98 5.11 -4.15
N VAL A 246 -6.41 3.94 -4.41
CA VAL A 246 -5.11 3.48 -3.89
C VAL A 246 -4.14 3.06 -5.01
N ALA A 247 -4.55 3.19 -6.27
CA ALA A 247 -3.70 2.90 -7.42
C ALA A 247 -2.58 3.96 -7.52
N ALA A 248 -1.33 3.51 -7.52
CA ALA A 248 -0.16 4.40 -7.47
C ALA A 248 -0.14 5.39 -8.64
N GLU A 249 -0.57 4.98 -9.83
CA GLU A 249 -0.61 5.81 -11.04
C GLU A 249 -1.56 7.00 -10.90
N ARG A 250 -2.55 6.89 -10.01
CA ARG A 250 -3.49 7.97 -9.68
C ARG A 250 -3.07 8.78 -8.46
N VAL A 251 -2.45 8.16 -7.46
CA VAL A 251 -2.09 8.85 -6.21
C VAL A 251 -0.75 9.58 -6.33
N GLN A 252 0.20 9.04 -7.10
CA GLN A 252 1.53 9.62 -7.27
C GLN A 252 1.51 11.06 -7.82
N PRO A 253 0.68 11.42 -8.84
CA PRO A 253 0.58 12.81 -9.29
C PRO A 253 0.06 13.77 -8.20
N VAL A 254 -0.90 13.33 -7.40
CA VAL A 254 -1.45 14.12 -6.27
C VAL A 254 -0.38 14.34 -5.21
N HIS A 255 0.34 13.27 -4.83
CA HIS A 255 1.45 13.35 -3.89
C HIS A 255 2.54 14.31 -4.38
N ALA A 256 2.94 14.21 -5.65
CA ALA A 256 3.95 15.08 -6.25
C ALA A 256 3.52 16.56 -6.25
N ALA A 257 2.25 16.85 -6.54
CA ALA A 257 1.71 18.21 -6.48
C ALA A 257 1.74 18.78 -5.05
N LEU A 258 1.41 17.96 -4.04
CA LEU A 258 1.47 18.35 -2.63
C LEU A 258 2.91 18.57 -2.14
N ALA A 259 3.86 17.75 -2.61
CA ALA A 259 5.29 17.93 -2.34
C ALA A 259 5.82 19.25 -2.95
N ALA A 260 5.56 19.50 -4.23
CA ALA A 260 5.97 20.75 -4.89
C ALA A 260 5.34 21.99 -4.21
N ARG A 261 4.11 21.86 -3.72
CA ARG A 261 3.46 22.91 -2.94
C ARG A 261 4.12 23.13 -1.58
N ALA A 262 4.53 22.06 -0.89
CA ALA A 262 5.26 22.17 0.37
C ALA A 262 6.57 22.96 0.18
N GLU A 263 7.33 22.67 -0.88
CA GLU A 263 8.52 23.43 -1.27
C GLU A 263 8.20 24.91 -1.52
N ALA A 264 7.13 25.19 -2.27
CA ALA A 264 6.69 26.56 -2.55
C ALA A 264 6.23 27.33 -1.29
N LEU A 265 5.81 26.61 -0.24
CA LEU A 265 5.50 27.18 1.08
C LEU A 265 6.75 27.34 1.97
N GLY A 266 7.93 26.96 1.49
CA GLY A 266 9.21 27.09 2.19
C GLY A 266 9.52 25.94 3.16
N TYR A 267 8.89 24.78 3.00
CA TYR A 267 9.23 23.59 3.79
C TYR A 267 10.44 22.87 3.20
N ASP A 268 11.31 22.37 4.08
CA ASP A 268 12.40 21.48 3.69
C ASP A 268 11.85 20.09 3.37
N MET A 269 12.13 19.60 2.16
CA MET A 269 11.75 18.26 1.73
C MET A 269 12.82 17.25 2.13
N ALA A 270 12.39 16.18 2.79
CA ALA A 270 13.28 15.06 3.09
C ALA A 270 13.74 14.40 1.78
N PRO A 271 15.03 14.02 1.67
CA PRO A 271 15.51 13.28 0.52
C PRO A 271 14.82 11.91 0.43
N ALA A 272 14.68 11.41 -0.79
CA ALA A 272 14.23 10.04 -1.02
C ALA A 272 15.17 9.04 -0.30
N PRO A 273 14.63 7.92 0.22
CA PRO A 273 15.45 6.91 0.86
C PRO A 273 16.46 6.35 -0.14
N LEU A 274 17.69 6.08 0.33
CA LEU A 274 18.66 5.34 -0.47
C LEU A 274 18.23 3.87 -0.53
N THR A 275 18.17 3.35 -1.75
CA THR A 275 17.73 1.98 -2.02
C THR A 275 18.76 1.18 -2.81
N THR A 276 18.63 -0.14 -2.75
CA THR A 276 19.43 -1.10 -3.52
C THR A 276 18.53 -2.20 -4.08
N ASP A 277 18.86 -2.72 -5.26
CA ASP A 277 18.20 -3.88 -5.85
C ASP A 277 18.87 -5.21 -5.46
N ASP A 278 19.98 -5.15 -4.73
CA ASP A 278 20.63 -6.35 -4.22
C ASP A 278 19.81 -6.93 -3.06
N ALA A 279 19.27 -8.13 -3.25
CA ALA A 279 18.51 -8.84 -2.22
C ALA A 279 19.39 -9.43 -1.12
N ASP A 280 20.71 -9.51 -1.28
CA ASP A 280 21.60 -10.31 -0.42
C ASP A 280 21.00 -11.70 -0.16
N LEU A 281 20.63 -12.39 -1.25
CA LEU A 281 19.94 -13.67 -1.19
C LEU A 281 20.91 -14.78 -0.75
N TYR A 282 20.52 -15.56 0.25
CA TYR A 282 21.24 -16.76 0.70
C TYR A 282 20.27 -17.80 1.26
N LEU A 283 20.76 -19.02 1.48
CA LEU A 283 20.03 -20.03 2.22
C LEU A 283 20.65 -20.26 3.58
N THR A 284 19.82 -20.57 4.57
CA THR A 284 20.27 -21.01 5.90
C THR A 284 19.78 -22.42 6.16
N THR A 285 20.66 -23.31 6.60
CA THR A 285 20.27 -24.67 7.01
C THR A 285 19.74 -24.68 8.46
N ALA A 286 19.12 -25.78 8.89
CA ALA A 286 18.64 -25.93 10.27
C ALA A 286 19.74 -25.79 11.34
N CYS A 287 21.01 -26.05 10.99
CA CYS A 287 22.15 -25.86 11.89
C CYS A 287 22.76 -24.44 11.83
N GLY A 288 22.13 -23.51 11.10
CA GLY A 288 22.59 -22.12 10.96
C GLY A 288 23.72 -21.92 9.94
N HIS A 289 24.02 -22.94 9.12
CA HIS A 289 25.04 -22.80 8.08
C HIS A 289 24.49 -21.96 6.91
N VAL A 290 25.23 -20.94 6.50
CA VAL A 290 24.86 -20.05 5.40
C VAL A 290 25.40 -20.58 4.08
N LEU A 291 24.52 -20.80 3.11
CA LEU A 291 24.84 -21.21 1.74
C LEU A 291 24.65 -20.02 0.81
N ARG A 292 25.76 -19.55 0.22
CA ARG A 292 25.74 -18.48 -0.77
C ARG A 292 25.41 -19.01 -2.17
N PRO A 293 24.83 -18.18 -3.06
CA PRO A 293 24.62 -18.57 -4.46
C PRO A 293 25.93 -19.03 -5.09
N ALA A 294 25.94 -20.24 -5.66
CA ALA A 294 27.06 -20.77 -6.42
C ALA A 294 27.09 -20.19 -7.83
N ARG A 295 25.90 -19.87 -8.38
CA ARG A 295 25.73 -19.28 -9.69
C ARG A 295 24.41 -18.53 -9.78
N GLN A 296 24.39 -17.45 -10.54
CA GLN A 296 23.17 -16.77 -10.95
C GLN A 296 23.19 -16.55 -12.47
N THR A 297 22.09 -16.82 -13.15
CA THR A 297 21.94 -16.59 -14.59
C THR A 297 20.51 -16.15 -14.87
N GLY A 298 20.32 -14.88 -15.26
CA GLY A 298 18.99 -14.30 -15.36
C GLY A 298 18.25 -14.38 -14.02
N ARG A 299 17.05 -14.96 -14.04
CA ARG A 299 16.19 -15.18 -12.85
C ARG A 299 16.54 -16.44 -12.06
N SER A 300 17.39 -17.32 -12.58
CA SER A 300 17.74 -18.57 -11.93
C SER A 300 18.94 -18.39 -11.00
N VAL A 301 18.73 -18.65 -9.72
CA VAL A 301 19.77 -18.65 -8.68
C VAL A 301 20.01 -20.09 -8.24
N MET A 302 21.27 -20.52 -8.23
CA MET A 302 21.66 -21.89 -7.92
C MET A 302 22.49 -21.97 -6.64
N PHE A 303 22.15 -22.92 -5.78
CA PHE A 303 22.81 -23.21 -4.52
C PHE A 303 23.29 -24.65 -4.48
N MET A 304 24.47 -24.88 -3.91
CA MET A 304 24.96 -26.22 -3.61
C MET A 304 24.48 -26.61 -2.21
N LEU A 305 23.85 -27.78 -2.09
CA LEU A 305 23.31 -28.29 -0.85
C LEU A 305 24.20 -29.41 -0.29
N PRO A 306 24.66 -29.30 0.97
CA PRO A 306 25.29 -30.40 1.67
C PRO A 306 24.38 -31.64 1.75
N ALA A 307 24.99 -32.80 1.97
CA ALA A 307 24.26 -34.05 2.13
C ALA A 307 23.37 -34.02 3.39
N GLY A 308 22.22 -34.70 3.33
CA GLY A 308 21.27 -34.78 4.46
C GLY A 308 20.50 -33.49 4.81
N VAL A 309 20.64 -32.39 4.05
CA VAL A 309 19.88 -31.16 4.31
C VAL A 309 18.46 -31.27 3.74
N GLU A 310 17.49 -31.57 4.59
CA GLU A 310 16.07 -31.78 4.19
C GLU A 310 15.23 -30.49 4.18
N ALA A 311 15.72 -29.41 4.78
CA ALA A 311 15.06 -28.11 4.78
C ALA A 311 16.10 -26.99 4.80
N VAL A 312 15.74 -25.89 4.16
CA VAL A 312 16.50 -24.63 4.16
C VAL A 312 15.55 -23.47 4.39
N ARG A 313 16.08 -22.33 4.80
CA ARG A 313 15.35 -21.06 4.80
C ARG A 313 15.93 -20.15 3.73
N ILE A 314 15.06 -19.55 2.92
CA ILE A 314 15.40 -18.56 1.90
C ILE A 314 15.45 -17.20 2.60
N SER A 315 16.65 -16.65 2.74
CA SER A 315 16.87 -15.41 3.48
C SER A 315 17.30 -14.29 2.52
N SER A 316 16.74 -13.10 2.69
CA SER A 316 17.03 -11.92 1.87
C SER A 316 16.73 -10.63 2.64
N ARG A 317 17.23 -9.49 2.14
CA ARG A 317 16.74 -8.17 2.54
C ARG A 317 15.23 -8.08 2.31
N VAL A 318 14.58 -7.26 3.12
CA VAL A 318 13.15 -6.95 2.99
C VAL A 318 12.94 -5.47 2.74
N GLY A 319 11.88 -5.15 2.00
CA GLY A 319 11.45 -3.80 1.73
C GLY A 319 9.94 -3.74 1.68
N ARG A 320 9.36 -2.66 2.21
CA ARG A 320 7.95 -2.35 2.02
C ARG A 320 7.84 -1.41 0.82
N PRO A 321 7.09 -1.73 -0.25
CA PRO A 321 6.95 -0.85 -1.41
C PRO A 321 6.57 0.59 -1.05
N SER A 322 5.67 0.78 -0.07
CA SER A 322 5.31 2.09 0.50
C SER A 322 6.50 2.90 1.05
N ASP A 323 7.57 2.23 1.45
CA ASP A 323 8.71 2.83 2.16
C ASP A 323 9.94 3.01 1.26
N VAL A 324 10.01 2.30 0.12
CA VAL A 324 11.15 2.29 -0.82
C VAL A 324 10.83 2.91 -2.17
N ILE A 325 9.58 2.82 -2.64
CA ILE A 325 9.10 3.50 -3.85
C ILE A 325 8.49 4.84 -3.46
N GLY A 326 7.63 4.83 -2.44
CA GLY A 326 7.05 6.04 -1.88
C GLY A 326 5.67 5.78 -1.25
N PRO A 327 5.19 6.70 -0.39
CA PRO A 327 3.95 6.51 0.36
C PRO A 327 2.71 6.41 -0.53
N PHE A 328 2.76 6.92 -1.75
CA PHE A 328 1.71 6.78 -2.77
C PHE A 328 1.51 5.33 -3.28
N VAL A 329 2.31 4.37 -2.81
CA VAL A 329 2.12 2.92 -3.04
C VAL A 329 1.43 2.29 -1.83
N ASP A 330 0.32 1.60 -2.08
CA ASP A 330 -0.50 0.99 -1.01
C ASP A 330 0.03 -0.35 -0.49
N ASP A 331 0.93 -1.00 -1.24
CA ASP A 331 1.52 -2.26 -0.80
C ASP A 331 2.48 -2.02 0.37
N ARG A 332 1.99 -2.39 1.55
CA ARG A 332 2.63 -2.23 2.86
C ARG A 332 3.31 -3.49 3.36
N ARG A 333 3.29 -4.57 2.58
CA ARG A 333 3.85 -5.87 2.97
C ARG A 333 5.37 -5.78 3.07
N GLU A 334 5.96 -6.49 4.02
CA GLU A 334 7.40 -6.73 4.01
C GLU A 334 7.72 -7.80 2.96
N LEU A 335 8.34 -7.40 1.86
CA LEU A 335 8.62 -8.26 0.72
C LEU A 335 10.13 -8.52 0.63
N GLY A 336 10.51 -9.80 0.64
CA GLY A 336 11.87 -10.24 0.36
C GLY A 336 12.08 -10.41 -1.15
N VAL A 337 12.10 -11.66 -1.60
CA VAL A 337 12.11 -12.05 -3.01
C VAL A 337 10.82 -12.75 -3.43
N LEU A 338 10.41 -12.56 -4.70
CA LEU A 338 9.28 -13.23 -5.32
C LEU A 338 9.76 -14.52 -5.98
N VAL A 339 9.38 -15.66 -5.41
CA VAL A 339 9.86 -16.97 -5.84
C VAL A 339 8.85 -17.60 -6.80
N GLY A 340 9.34 -18.02 -7.96
CA GLY A 340 8.62 -18.82 -8.96
C GLY A 340 8.89 -20.31 -8.80
N ALA A 341 9.36 -20.96 -9.86
CA ALA A 341 9.70 -22.39 -9.83
C ALA A 341 10.93 -22.68 -8.94
N VAL A 342 10.87 -23.79 -8.19
CA VAL A 342 11.98 -24.32 -7.41
C VAL A 342 12.28 -25.75 -7.87
N THR A 343 13.53 -26.01 -8.24
CA THR A 343 13.97 -27.32 -8.76
C THR A 343 15.16 -27.83 -7.96
N LEU A 344 15.07 -29.07 -7.50
CA LEU A 344 16.10 -29.76 -6.75
C LEU A 344 16.67 -30.92 -7.58
N TRP A 345 17.97 -30.91 -7.81
CA TRP A 345 18.73 -32.07 -8.30
C TRP A 345 19.42 -32.76 -7.14
N ASP A 346 19.10 -34.03 -6.92
CA ASP A 346 19.66 -34.82 -5.82
C ASP A 346 19.74 -36.29 -6.23
N SER A 347 20.89 -36.94 -5.97
CA SER A 347 21.11 -38.37 -6.27
C SER A 347 20.70 -38.82 -7.69
N GLY A 348 20.92 -37.96 -8.70
CA GLY A 348 20.55 -38.23 -10.10
C GLY A 348 19.06 -38.06 -10.43
N GLN A 349 18.25 -37.63 -9.46
CA GLN A 349 16.84 -37.28 -9.67
C GLN A 349 16.66 -35.77 -9.75
N THR A 350 15.63 -35.34 -10.48
CA THR A 350 15.16 -33.95 -10.53
C THR A 350 13.77 -33.89 -9.92
N ARG A 351 13.57 -33.02 -8.92
CA ARG A 351 12.29 -32.83 -8.24
C ARG A 351 11.88 -31.36 -8.29
N ALA A 352 10.62 -31.11 -8.61
CA ALA A 352 10.02 -29.79 -8.38
C ALA A 352 9.63 -29.68 -6.90
N ILE A 353 9.92 -28.54 -6.29
CA ILE A 353 9.44 -28.19 -4.96
C ILE A 353 8.36 -27.12 -5.16
N ASP A 354 7.11 -27.44 -4.82
CA ASP A 354 5.94 -26.61 -5.10
C ASP A 354 5.12 -26.28 -3.85
N ALA A 355 5.58 -26.72 -2.67
CA ALA A 355 4.89 -26.50 -1.40
C ALA A 355 4.58 -25.01 -1.16
N HIS A 356 5.49 -24.11 -1.56
CA HIS A 356 5.29 -22.66 -1.44
C HIS A 356 4.13 -22.14 -2.30
N LEU A 357 3.79 -22.82 -3.39
CA LEU A 357 2.70 -22.47 -4.30
C LEU A 357 1.35 -23.04 -3.87
N THR A 358 1.36 -24.16 -3.14
CA THR A 358 0.15 -24.93 -2.82
C THR A 358 -0.31 -24.77 -1.37
N SER A 359 0.61 -24.63 -0.43
CA SER A 359 0.29 -24.59 1.01
C SER A 359 -0.23 -23.22 1.44
N GLU A 360 -1.29 -23.18 2.25
CA GLU A 360 -1.85 -21.91 2.75
C GLU A 360 -0.92 -21.23 3.77
N ALA A 361 -0.50 -21.96 4.79
CA ALA A 361 0.36 -21.45 5.86
C ALA A 361 1.76 -22.08 5.78
N LEU A 362 2.76 -21.26 5.45
CA LEU A 362 4.17 -21.62 5.50
C LEU A 362 4.96 -20.50 6.19
N SER A 363 5.90 -20.89 7.05
CA SER A 363 6.71 -19.94 7.82
C SER A 363 7.52 -19.05 6.87
N GLY A 364 7.38 -17.73 7.05
CA GLY A 364 8.15 -16.72 6.31
C GLY A 364 7.73 -16.53 4.84
N TRP A 365 6.58 -17.05 4.44
CA TRP A 365 5.97 -16.76 3.15
C TRP A 365 4.79 -15.81 3.33
N SER A 366 4.63 -14.89 2.38
CA SER A 366 3.51 -13.94 2.32
C SER A 366 2.21 -14.65 1.92
N VAL A 367 1.14 -13.90 1.65
CA VAL A 367 -0.10 -14.46 1.07
C VAL A 367 0.17 -15.11 -0.29
N ARG A 368 -0.67 -16.08 -0.69
CA ARG A 368 -0.57 -16.71 -2.00
C ARG A 368 -0.98 -15.71 -3.08
N GLU A 369 -0.18 -15.61 -4.12
CA GLU A 369 -0.50 -14.80 -5.30
C GLU A 369 -1.42 -15.60 -6.25
N ASN A 370 -2.10 -14.91 -7.17
CA ASN A 370 -3.01 -15.53 -8.14
C ASN A 370 -2.29 -16.31 -9.27
N ALA A 371 -0.96 -16.30 -9.26
CA ALA A 371 -0.09 -16.98 -10.21
C ALA A 371 0.86 -17.92 -9.45
N PRO A 372 1.56 -18.86 -10.12
CA PRO A 372 2.46 -19.83 -9.48
C PRO A 372 3.77 -19.15 -9.00
N MET A 373 3.63 -18.21 -8.09
CA MET A 373 4.69 -17.47 -7.43
C MET A 373 4.26 -17.01 -6.05
N ARG A 374 5.22 -16.75 -5.17
CA ARG A 374 4.92 -16.26 -3.83
C ARG A 374 6.07 -15.42 -3.28
N TRP A 375 5.72 -14.29 -2.67
CA TRP A 375 6.68 -13.48 -1.95
C TRP A 375 7.13 -14.17 -0.66
N THR A 376 8.43 -14.10 -0.40
CA THR A 376 9.01 -14.35 0.92
C THR A 376 8.85 -13.09 1.80
N THR A 377 8.87 -13.25 3.12
CA THR A 377 8.89 -12.14 4.10
C THR A 377 10.29 -11.97 4.70
N GLY A 378 11.34 -12.25 3.92
CA GLY A 378 12.74 -12.10 4.32
C GLY A 378 13.43 -13.34 4.84
N ASP A 379 12.68 -14.32 5.35
CA ASP A 379 13.23 -15.58 5.87
C ASP A 379 12.20 -16.71 5.76
N ALA A 380 12.15 -17.37 4.61
CA ALA A 380 11.07 -18.29 4.23
C ALA A 380 11.48 -19.77 4.28
N GLU A 381 10.69 -20.62 4.92
CA GLU A 381 10.97 -22.04 5.02
C GLU A 381 10.72 -22.79 3.71
N LEU A 382 11.69 -23.61 3.28
CA LEU A 382 11.56 -24.46 2.11
C LEU A 382 11.94 -25.90 2.48
N HIS A 383 10.94 -26.78 2.53
CA HIS A 383 11.14 -28.21 2.71
C HIS A 383 11.59 -28.86 1.40
N LEU A 384 12.72 -29.56 1.44
CA LEU A 384 13.32 -30.27 0.32
C LEU A 384 12.93 -31.76 0.28
N GLY A 385 12.30 -32.24 1.35
CA GLY A 385 11.93 -33.64 1.55
C GLY A 385 13.12 -34.52 1.91
N ALA A 386 12.91 -35.84 1.98
CA ALA A 386 13.97 -36.80 2.26
C ALA A 386 15.06 -36.74 1.19
N ARG A 387 16.32 -36.82 1.64
CA ARG A 387 17.53 -36.77 0.81
C ARG A 387 18.54 -37.83 1.22
N ALA A 388 19.39 -38.25 0.29
CA ALA A 388 20.44 -39.20 0.61
C ALA A 388 21.48 -38.59 1.56
N VAL A 389 21.96 -39.39 2.51
CA VAL A 389 22.85 -38.95 3.60
C VAL A 389 24.26 -38.61 3.10
N ASP A 390 24.63 -39.07 1.92
CA ASP A 390 25.96 -38.96 1.31
C ASP A 390 25.97 -38.22 -0.04
N ALA A 391 24.83 -37.70 -0.52
CA ALA A 391 24.74 -37.02 -1.82
C ALA A 391 24.70 -35.49 -1.69
N VAL A 392 25.60 -34.82 -2.42
CA VAL A 392 25.50 -33.38 -2.65
C VAL A 392 24.39 -33.11 -3.65
N GLY A 393 23.56 -32.11 -3.36
CA GLY A 393 22.46 -31.67 -4.23
C GLY A 393 22.70 -30.28 -4.79
N ALA A 394 21.92 -29.90 -5.79
CA ALA A 394 21.85 -28.54 -6.29
C ALA A 394 20.39 -28.07 -6.27
N LEU A 395 20.17 -26.87 -5.74
CA LEU A 395 18.85 -26.23 -5.69
C LEU A 395 18.86 -25.02 -6.61
N GLN A 396 17.95 -25.00 -7.58
CA GLN A 396 17.63 -23.81 -8.35
C GLN A 396 16.35 -23.17 -7.82
N ILE A 397 16.42 -21.86 -7.61
CA ILE A 397 15.29 -21.01 -7.25
C ILE A 397 15.13 -19.97 -8.35
N GLU A 398 13.94 -19.86 -8.91
CA GLU A 398 13.58 -18.78 -9.82
C GLU A 398 13.14 -17.55 -9.03
N ILE A 399 13.85 -16.43 -9.20
CA ILE A 399 13.53 -15.14 -8.60
C ILE A 399 12.90 -14.25 -9.67
N LEU A 400 11.59 -14.06 -9.58
CA LEU A 400 10.79 -13.32 -10.56
C LEU A 400 10.87 -11.80 -10.35
N ALA A 401 10.97 -11.37 -9.10
CA ALA A 401 11.12 -9.99 -8.68
C ALA A 401 11.86 -9.92 -7.33
N ALA A 402 12.55 -8.82 -7.11
CA ALA A 402 13.27 -8.50 -5.89
C ALA A 402 13.39 -6.97 -5.78
N GLY A 403 13.39 -6.46 -4.56
CA GLY A 403 13.65 -5.05 -4.27
C GLY A 403 12.60 -4.08 -4.81
N PRO A 404 12.88 -2.76 -4.68
CA PRO A 404 14.08 -2.21 -4.03
C PRO A 404 14.06 -2.40 -2.49
N TYR A 405 15.25 -2.37 -1.88
CA TYR A 405 15.45 -2.50 -0.43
C TYR A 405 16.10 -1.25 0.14
N ARG A 406 15.80 -0.88 1.40
CA ARG A 406 16.50 0.24 2.05
C ARG A 406 17.95 -0.11 2.33
N VAL A 407 18.85 0.85 2.12
CA VAL A 407 20.25 0.74 2.55
C VAL A 407 20.36 1.31 3.96
N GLU A 408 20.58 0.46 4.96
CA GLU A 408 20.89 0.92 6.32
C GLU A 408 22.26 1.60 6.35
N GLY A 409 22.35 2.78 7.00
CA GLY A 409 23.62 3.51 7.20
C GLY A 409 23.76 4.85 6.48
N ALA A 410 22.75 5.31 5.74
CA ALA A 410 22.72 6.68 5.23
C ALA A 410 22.22 7.65 6.31
N THR A 411 23.01 7.86 7.36
CA THR A 411 22.76 8.96 8.29
C THR A 411 22.93 10.27 7.51
N PRO A 412 21.91 11.13 7.37
CA PRO A 412 22.16 12.50 6.94
C PRO A 412 23.09 13.08 8.00
N ALA A 413 24.25 13.58 7.59
CA ALA A 413 25.13 14.31 8.49
C ALA A 413 24.31 15.46 9.09
N VAL A 414 23.96 15.33 10.37
CA VAL A 414 23.37 16.41 11.15
C VAL A 414 24.44 17.50 11.22
N ARG A 415 24.36 18.48 10.31
CA ARG A 415 25.04 19.75 10.52
C ARG A 415 24.33 20.41 11.70
N ALA A 416 24.97 20.32 12.86
CA ALA A 416 24.65 21.18 13.99
C ALA A 416 24.72 22.63 13.50
N LEU A 417 23.58 23.31 13.48
CA LEU A 417 23.52 24.75 13.36
C LEU A 417 24.08 25.33 14.67
N ALA A 418 25.16 26.10 14.55
CA ALA A 418 25.72 26.94 15.61
C ALA A 418 24.94 28.25 15.73
#